data_AF-A0A965YAD4-F1
#
_entry.id   AF-A0A965YAD4-F1
#
_cell.length_a   1.000
_cell.length_b   1.000
_cell.length_c   1.000
_cell.angle_alpha   90.00
_cell.angle_beta   90.00
_cell.angle_gamma   90.00
#
_symmetry.space_group_name_H-M   'P 1'
#
loop_
_entity.id
_entity.type
_entity.pdbx_description
1 polymer ?
#
loop_
_entity_poly.entity_id
_entity_poly.type
_entity_poly.pdbx_seq_one_letter_code
_entity_poly.pdbx_strand_id
1 'polypeptide(L)'
;KINLDISNKSINKSSSILSNYTDKEIEEYSKHKILQLKLEKQFNFYPEDIFSNLVKKIEDLTTARMTYFLDKRIIEYTENYATEVGTLKNIVHKKQKFPKELFQNLKKAFPCILAGIRDYAEFIPLEKNLFDLIIIDEASQVSIAQALPALVRGKQIIVLGDDKQFSNVKSNNASKVTNQGLKEKLQVTFLEERLNGLDKNGWLTKIKENFDIKNSILKFSRFIRNYECQLKKHFRCYPEIISYSDKYFYDNTLQCMKIRGKQIEDVIKIEIIEHDGKFDETKNTNELEIRHIIKKLQEFKVNGIEQTIGIITPFREQVTLFFDKVNELPERDWLFEKCKLKIMTFDT
;
A
#
# COMPACT_ATOMS: atom_id res chain seq x y z
N LYS A 1 30.23 -3.88 34.15
CA LYS A 1 31.11 -4.45 33.11
C LYS A 1 32.27 -5.15 33.81
N ILE A 2 32.28 -6.48 33.82
CA ILE A 2 33.38 -7.26 34.38
C ILE A 2 34.36 -7.51 33.22
N ASN A 3 35.58 -6.99 33.32
CA ASN A 3 36.64 -7.19 32.34
C ASN A 3 37.41 -8.46 32.71
N LEU A 4 36.90 -9.61 32.28
CA LEU A 4 37.62 -10.88 32.42
C LEU A 4 38.53 -11.04 31.20
N ASP A 5 39.84 -11.17 31.44
CA ASP A 5 40.80 -11.49 30.39
C ASP A 5 40.74 -13.00 30.09
N ILE A 6 39.98 -13.35 29.06
CA ILE A 6 39.66 -14.73 28.66
C ILE A 6 40.72 -15.29 27.69
N SER A 7 41.78 -14.52 27.40
CA SER A 7 42.86 -14.96 26.53
C SER A 7 43.73 -16.05 27.17
N ASN A 8 43.78 -16.08 28.50
CA ASN A 8 44.37 -17.16 29.29
C ASN A 8 43.27 -18.08 29.83
N LYS A 9 43.38 -19.39 29.57
CA LYS A 9 42.45 -20.44 30.03
C LYS A 9 42.28 -20.53 31.56
N SER A 10 43.00 -19.76 32.35
CA SER A 10 42.95 -19.75 33.81
C SER A 10 42.10 -18.60 34.32
N ILE A 11 40.80 -18.84 34.47
CA ILE A 11 39.89 -17.92 35.18
C ILE A 11 40.14 -18.11 36.68
N ASN A 12 40.87 -17.20 37.30
CA ASN A 12 41.07 -17.23 38.74
C ASN A 12 39.74 -16.97 39.47
N LYS A 13 39.32 -17.91 40.31
CA LYS A 13 38.12 -17.83 41.20
C LYS A 13 38.15 -16.68 42.22
N SER A 14 39.21 -15.88 42.25
CA SER A 14 39.45 -14.85 43.26
C SER A 14 38.61 -13.56 43.11
N SER A 15 37.65 -13.52 42.19
CA SER A 15 36.67 -12.41 42.16
C SER A 15 35.40 -12.79 42.93
N SER A 16 34.95 -11.92 43.83
CA SER A 16 33.79 -12.11 44.71
C SER A 16 32.46 -12.41 44.00
N ILE A 17 32.42 -12.23 42.69
CA ILE A 17 31.26 -12.45 41.84
C ILE A 17 31.26 -13.89 41.28
N LEU A 18 32.44 -14.46 40.99
CA LEU A 18 32.57 -15.81 40.43
C LEU A 18 32.46 -16.92 41.48
N SER A 19 32.62 -16.60 42.77
CA SER A 19 32.47 -17.56 43.87
C SER A 19 31.04 -18.08 44.05
N ASN A 20 30.05 -17.37 43.50
CA ASN A 20 28.62 -17.75 43.56
C ASN A 20 28.19 -18.69 42.44
N TYR A 21 29.09 -19.04 41.52
CA TYR A 21 28.80 -19.89 40.36
C TYR A 21 29.61 -21.18 40.41
N THR A 22 29.00 -22.26 39.93
CA THR A 22 29.67 -23.56 39.81
C THR A 22 30.72 -23.54 38.69
N ASP A 23 31.72 -24.41 38.79
CA ASP A 23 32.76 -24.54 37.75
C ASP A 23 32.18 -24.83 36.36
N LYS A 24 31.06 -25.55 36.32
CA LYS A 24 30.35 -25.91 35.09
C LYS A 24 29.72 -24.67 34.42
N GLU A 25 29.09 -23.79 35.20
CA GLU A 25 28.50 -22.53 34.70
C GLU A 25 29.57 -21.56 34.20
N ILE A 26 30.72 -21.51 34.88
CA ILE A 26 31.86 -20.68 34.47
C ILE A 26 32.46 -21.19 33.15
N GLU A 27 32.60 -22.50 33.01
CA GLU A 27 33.09 -23.12 31.77
C GLU A 27 32.13 -22.86 30.59
N GLU A 28 30.83 -22.98 30.83
CA GLU A 28 29.78 -22.74 29.81
C GLU A 28 29.73 -21.27 29.38
N TYR A 29 29.77 -20.32 30.33
CA TYR A 29 29.88 -18.89 30.04
C TYR A 29 31.12 -18.56 29.21
N SER A 30 32.26 -19.16 29.55
CA SER A 30 33.53 -18.94 28.84
C SER A 30 33.47 -19.44 27.40
N LYS A 31 32.88 -20.63 27.17
CA LYS A 31 32.63 -21.16 25.83
C LYS A 31 31.74 -20.22 25.01
N HIS A 32 30.64 -19.75 25.60
CA HIS A 32 29.75 -18.77 24.95
C HIS A 32 30.47 -17.46 24.62
N LYS A 33 31.29 -16.94 25.53
CA LYS A 33 31.99 -15.67 25.32
C LYS A 33 33.08 -15.76 24.26
N ILE A 34 33.81 -16.87 24.20
CA ILE A 34 34.77 -17.15 23.13
C ILE A 34 34.06 -17.24 21.78
N LEU A 35 32.92 -17.94 21.72
CA LEU A 35 32.12 -18.04 20.49
C LEU A 35 31.60 -16.67 20.05
N GLN A 36 31.09 -15.87 20.98
CA GLN A 36 30.66 -14.49 20.73
C GLN A 36 31.80 -13.65 20.14
N LEU A 37 32.99 -13.66 20.77
CA LEU A 37 34.15 -12.91 20.27
C LEU A 37 34.61 -13.39 18.89
N LYS A 38 34.53 -14.69 18.62
CA LYS A 38 34.87 -15.27 17.31
C LYS A 38 33.88 -14.80 16.24
N LEU A 39 32.57 -14.80 16.55
CA LEU A 39 31.53 -14.29 15.68
C LEU A 39 31.70 -12.78 15.44
N GLU A 40 31.86 -11.97 16.49
CA GLU A 40 32.09 -10.52 16.39
C GLU A 40 33.31 -10.19 15.50
N LYS A 41 34.42 -10.92 15.65
CA LYS A 41 35.59 -10.75 14.77
C LYS A 41 35.32 -11.10 13.31
N GLN A 42 34.55 -12.15 13.04
CA GLN A 42 34.20 -12.55 11.67
C GLN A 42 33.25 -11.55 11.01
N PHE A 43 32.30 -10.99 11.78
CA PHE A 43 31.34 -10.00 11.28
C PHE A 43 31.92 -8.59 11.15
N ASN A 44 32.88 -8.19 12.02
CA ASN A 44 33.56 -6.90 11.90
C ASN A 44 34.35 -6.71 10.58
N PHE A 45 34.66 -7.80 9.87
CA PHE A 45 35.38 -7.74 8.59
C PHE A 45 34.46 -7.45 7.39
N TYR A 46 33.14 -7.64 7.54
CA TYR A 46 32.19 -7.34 6.48
C TYR A 46 31.61 -5.94 6.69
N PRO A 47 31.89 -4.96 5.81
CA PRO A 47 31.22 -3.68 5.90
C PRO A 47 29.75 -3.88 5.58
N GLU A 48 28.86 -3.55 6.53
CA GLU A 48 27.41 -3.69 6.40
C GLU A 48 26.85 -3.00 5.13
N ASP A 49 27.56 -1.97 4.66
CA ASP A 49 27.07 -1.07 3.63
C ASP A 49 27.45 -1.45 2.18
N ILE A 50 28.28 -2.48 1.93
CA ILE A 50 28.69 -2.78 0.54
C ILE A 50 27.49 -3.13 -0.32
N PHE A 51 26.62 -4.03 0.14
CA PHE A 51 25.50 -4.50 -0.67
C PHE A 51 24.45 -3.40 -0.87
N SER A 52 24.06 -2.70 0.20
CA SER A 52 23.09 -1.61 0.14
C SER A 52 23.58 -0.47 -0.78
N ASN A 53 24.85 -0.07 -0.66
CA ASN A 53 25.43 0.96 -1.51
C ASN A 53 25.55 0.53 -2.97
N LEU A 54 25.87 -0.75 -3.24
CA LEU A 54 25.90 -1.27 -4.60
C LEU A 54 24.50 -1.30 -5.22
N VAL A 55 23.50 -1.77 -4.48
CA VAL A 55 22.10 -1.75 -4.92
C VAL A 55 21.68 -0.31 -5.23
N LYS A 56 21.92 0.62 -4.31
CA LYS A 56 21.61 2.04 -4.50
C LYS A 56 22.32 2.64 -5.71
N LYS A 57 23.60 2.34 -5.90
CA LYS A 57 24.36 2.79 -7.08
C LYS A 57 23.77 2.25 -8.38
N ILE A 58 23.32 1.01 -8.41
CA ILE A 58 22.66 0.41 -9.57
C ILE A 58 21.30 1.10 -9.82
N GLU A 59 20.52 1.34 -8.77
CA GLU A 59 19.25 2.08 -8.84
C GLU A 59 19.45 3.49 -9.39
N ASP A 60 20.45 4.22 -8.89
CA ASP A 60 20.79 5.57 -9.33
C ASP A 60 21.19 5.59 -10.82
N LEU A 61 22.06 4.67 -11.25
CA LEU A 61 22.48 4.54 -12.65
C LEU A 61 21.31 4.15 -13.57
N THR A 62 20.44 3.24 -13.11
CA THR A 62 19.26 2.80 -13.86
C THR A 62 18.26 3.94 -14.00
N THR A 63 18.06 4.71 -12.93
CA THR A 63 17.21 5.91 -12.92
C THR A 63 17.76 6.96 -13.88
N ALA A 64 19.05 7.29 -13.81
CA ALA A 64 19.68 8.24 -14.72
C ALA A 64 19.54 7.81 -16.19
N ARG A 65 19.73 6.52 -16.49
CA ARG A 65 19.55 5.96 -17.83
C ARG A 65 18.09 6.06 -18.29
N MET A 66 17.13 5.74 -17.42
CA MET A 66 15.71 5.87 -17.72
C MET A 66 15.34 7.32 -18.03
N THR A 67 15.76 8.26 -17.18
CA THR A 67 15.52 9.71 -17.37
C THR A 67 16.07 10.17 -18.71
N TYR A 68 17.31 9.81 -19.05
CA TYR A 68 17.90 10.14 -20.35
C TYR A 68 17.03 9.67 -21.54
N PHE A 69 16.51 8.45 -21.50
CA PHE A 69 15.65 7.93 -22.57
C PHE A 69 14.29 8.63 -22.64
N LEU A 70 13.69 8.97 -21.49
CA LEU A 70 12.43 9.68 -21.43
C LEU A 70 12.59 11.12 -21.95
N ASP A 71 13.63 11.82 -21.51
CA ASP A 71 13.93 13.18 -21.95
C ASP A 71 14.18 13.22 -23.46
N LYS A 72 14.98 12.27 -23.98
CA LYS A 72 15.21 12.15 -25.41
C LYS A 72 13.92 11.99 -26.21
N ARG A 73 13.00 11.13 -25.75
CA ARG A 73 11.69 10.93 -26.39
C ARG A 73 10.83 12.19 -26.39
N ILE A 74 10.86 12.95 -25.30
CA ILE A 74 10.12 14.21 -25.19
C ILE A 74 10.69 15.24 -26.16
N ILE A 75 12.02 15.40 -26.19
CA ILE A 75 12.70 16.32 -27.12
C ILE A 75 12.34 15.96 -28.56
N GLU A 76 12.55 14.71 -28.96
CA GLU A 76 12.21 14.21 -30.30
C GLU A 76 10.74 14.45 -30.64
N TYR A 77 9.83 14.27 -29.68
CA TYR A 77 8.42 14.55 -29.89
C TYR A 77 8.15 16.05 -30.09
N THR A 78 8.72 16.91 -29.25
CA THR A 78 8.53 18.36 -29.35
C THR A 78 9.10 18.96 -30.63
N GLU A 79 10.21 18.41 -31.14
CA GLU A 79 10.82 18.84 -32.41
C GLU A 79 9.99 18.42 -33.61
N ASN A 80 9.48 17.19 -33.63
CA ASN A 80 8.74 16.63 -34.77
C ASN A 80 7.24 16.97 -34.77
N TYR A 81 6.66 17.28 -33.61
CA TYR A 81 5.21 17.45 -33.42
C TYR A 81 4.87 18.74 -32.64
N ALA A 82 5.65 19.82 -32.82
CA ALA A 82 5.49 21.08 -32.07
C ALA A 82 4.06 21.66 -32.11
N THR A 83 3.38 21.55 -33.25
CA THR A 83 1.99 22.03 -33.43
C THR A 83 0.96 21.19 -32.67
N GLU A 84 1.25 19.90 -32.44
CA GLU A 84 0.38 19.00 -31.67
C GLU A 84 0.39 19.35 -30.17
N VAL A 85 1.51 19.85 -29.64
CA VAL A 85 1.67 20.16 -28.21
C VAL A 85 0.61 21.17 -27.74
N GLY A 86 0.37 22.22 -28.51
CA GLY A 86 -0.66 23.23 -28.21
C GLY A 86 -2.08 22.63 -28.23
N THR A 87 -2.36 21.76 -29.20
CA THR A 87 -3.64 21.06 -29.33
C THR A 87 -3.86 20.09 -28.17
N LEU A 88 -2.85 19.30 -27.80
CA LEU A 88 -2.88 18.37 -26.67
C LEU A 88 -3.14 19.09 -25.35
N LYS A 89 -2.49 20.24 -25.13
CA LYS A 89 -2.75 21.08 -23.95
C LYS A 89 -4.22 21.48 -23.84
N ASN A 90 -4.83 21.86 -24.96
CA ASN A 90 -6.25 22.20 -25.00
C ASN A 90 -7.16 20.99 -24.74
N ILE A 91 -6.84 19.82 -25.30
CA ILE A 91 -7.59 18.57 -25.10
C ILE A 91 -7.57 18.18 -23.61
N VAL A 92 -6.39 18.21 -22.98
CA VAL A 92 -6.23 17.90 -21.55
C VAL A 92 -7.00 18.90 -20.69
N HIS A 93 -6.88 20.20 -20.97
CA HIS A 93 -7.55 21.24 -20.21
C HIS A 93 -9.09 21.14 -20.32
N LYS A 94 -9.59 20.81 -21.52
CA LYS A 94 -11.03 20.61 -21.77
C LYS A 94 -11.53 19.21 -21.40
N LYS A 95 -10.67 18.33 -20.89
CA LYS A 95 -10.99 16.93 -20.58
C LYS A 95 -11.67 16.21 -21.74
N GLN A 96 -11.12 16.38 -22.93
CA GLN A 96 -11.66 15.76 -24.15
C GLN A 96 -10.95 14.45 -24.47
N LYS A 97 -11.66 13.58 -25.20
CA LYS A 97 -11.09 12.35 -25.72
C LYS A 97 -9.99 12.65 -26.73
N PHE A 98 -8.84 12.00 -26.59
CA PHE A 98 -7.74 12.17 -27.53
C PHE A 98 -8.13 11.60 -28.91
N PRO A 99 -7.87 12.35 -30.00
CA PRO A 99 -7.90 11.79 -31.34
C PRO A 99 -6.88 10.67 -31.49
N LYS A 100 -7.23 9.65 -32.27
CA LYS A 100 -6.41 8.43 -32.43
C LYS A 100 -4.99 8.74 -32.91
N GLU A 101 -4.87 9.55 -33.96
CA GLU A 101 -3.58 9.89 -34.57
C GLU A 101 -2.67 10.66 -33.60
N LEU A 102 -3.21 11.68 -32.94
CA LEU A 102 -2.49 12.43 -31.90
C LEU A 102 -2.05 11.52 -30.75
N PHE A 103 -2.91 10.59 -30.34
CA PHE A 103 -2.57 9.67 -29.25
C PHE A 103 -1.44 8.68 -29.64
N GLN A 104 -1.40 8.23 -30.89
CA GLN A 104 -0.31 7.35 -31.36
C GLN A 104 1.04 8.08 -31.36
N ASN A 105 1.07 9.38 -31.71
CA ASN A 105 2.29 10.18 -31.60
C ASN A 105 2.65 10.45 -30.12
N LEU A 106 1.66 10.76 -29.28
CA LEU A 106 1.86 10.99 -27.84
C LEU A 106 2.51 9.78 -27.14
N LYS A 107 2.11 8.56 -27.49
CA LYS A 107 2.71 7.32 -26.95
C LYS A 107 4.21 7.18 -27.25
N LYS A 108 4.72 7.81 -28.33
CA LYS A 108 6.15 7.79 -28.62
C LYS A 108 6.93 8.62 -27.60
N ALA A 109 6.35 9.73 -27.16
CA ALA A 109 6.90 10.58 -26.10
C ALA A 109 6.76 9.96 -24.71
N PHE A 110 5.56 9.45 -24.40
CA PHE A 110 5.20 8.94 -23.07
C PHE A 110 4.97 7.42 -23.12
N PRO A 111 6.01 6.59 -22.88
CA PRO A 111 5.88 5.14 -22.93
C PRO A 111 5.11 4.56 -21.74
N CYS A 112 4.93 5.34 -20.67
CA CYS A 112 4.13 4.99 -19.50
C CYS A 112 3.10 6.09 -19.26
N ILE A 113 1.84 5.70 -19.04
CA ILE A 113 0.73 6.61 -18.78
C ILE A 113 0.06 6.18 -17.48
N LEU A 114 0.05 7.09 -16.51
CA LEU A 114 -0.66 6.93 -15.23
C LEU A 114 -1.97 7.71 -15.31
N ALA A 115 -3.09 7.05 -15.08
CA ALA A 115 -4.40 7.68 -15.10
C ALA A 115 -5.36 6.96 -14.15
N GLY A 116 -6.28 7.71 -13.55
CA GLY A 116 -7.42 7.10 -12.87
C GLY A 116 -8.26 6.31 -13.87
N ILE A 117 -8.84 5.18 -13.42
CA ILE A 117 -9.54 4.25 -14.33
C ILE A 117 -10.69 4.91 -15.13
N ARG A 118 -11.34 5.93 -14.55
CA ARG A 118 -12.43 6.69 -15.19
C ARG A 118 -11.90 7.62 -16.28
N ASP A 119 -10.91 8.43 -15.94
CA ASP A 119 -10.23 9.33 -16.89
C ASP A 119 -9.64 8.53 -18.05
N TYR A 120 -9.08 7.36 -17.75
CA TYR A 120 -8.57 6.44 -18.75
C TYR A 120 -9.68 5.93 -19.69
N ALA A 121 -10.84 5.56 -19.15
CA ALA A 121 -11.96 5.10 -19.96
C ALA A 121 -12.51 6.21 -20.89
N GLU A 122 -12.55 7.45 -20.40
CA GLU A 122 -13.13 8.62 -21.09
C GLU A 122 -12.17 9.24 -22.12
N PHE A 123 -10.91 9.45 -21.75
CA PHE A 123 -9.97 10.23 -22.56
C PHE A 123 -9.20 9.39 -23.58
N ILE A 124 -8.88 8.14 -23.27
CA ILE A 124 -8.05 7.31 -24.13
C ILE A 124 -8.91 6.69 -25.25
N PRO A 125 -8.45 6.65 -26.52
CA PRO A 125 -9.15 5.94 -27.58
C PRO A 125 -9.45 4.49 -27.22
N LEU A 126 -10.67 4.01 -27.50
CA LEU A 126 -11.03 2.61 -27.29
C LEU A 126 -10.56 1.80 -28.49
N GLU A 127 -9.29 1.42 -28.48
CA GLU A 127 -8.65 0.61 -29.51
C GLU A 127 -8.03 -0.64 -28.90
N LYS A 128 -8.14 -1.76 -29.61
CA LYS A 128 -7.52 -3.02 -29.17
C LYS A 128 -6.00 -2.90 -29.25
N ASN A 129 -5.31 -3.53 -28.31
CA ASN A 129 -3.85 -3.65 -28.29
C ASN A 129 -3.13 -2.28 -28.34
N LEU A 130 -3.76 -1.25 -27.77
CA LEU A 130 -3.21 0.09 -27.68
C LEU A 130 -1.98 0.13 -26.76
N PHE A 131 -1.93 -0.72 -25.73
CA PHE A 131 -0.81 -0.87 -24.82
C PHE A 131 -0.33 -2.32 -24.80
N ASP A 132 0.98 -2.51 -24.67
CA ASP A 132 1.55 -3.85 -24.49
C ASP A 132 1.19 -4.43 -23.11
N LEU A 133 1.19 -3.57 -22.08
CA LEU A 133 0.87 -3.93 -20.71
C LEU A 133 -0.04 -2.89 -20.05
N ILE A 134 -1.05 -3.36 -19.35
CA ILE A 134 -1.89 -2.55 -18.45
C ILE A 134 -1.73 -3.10 -17.04
N ILE A 135 -1.44 -2.22 -16.09
CA ILE A 135 -1.37 -2.54 -14.66
C ILE A 135 -2.55 -1.85 -13.99
N ILE A 136 -3.39 -2.61 -13.32
CA ILE A 136 -4.50 -2.10 -12.51
C ILE A 136 -4.14 -2.34 -11.05
N ASP A 137 -3.82 -1.26 -10.34
CA ASP A 137 -3.57 -1.28 -8.90
C ASP A 137 -4.87 -1.03 -8.12
N GLU A 138 -4.91 -1.42 -6.84
CA GLU A 138 -6.09 -1.34 -5.97
C GLU A 138 -7.36 -1.93 -6.62
N ALA A 139 -7.18 -3.04 -7.34
CA ALA A 139 -8.19 -3.66 -8.19
C ALA A 139 -9.43 -4.15 -7.43
N SER A 140 -9.35 -4.35 -6.11
CA SER A 140 -10.51 -4.69 -5.26
C SER A 140 -11.49 -3.53 -5.13
N GLN A 141 -11.04 -2.29 -5.33
CA GLN A 141 -11.83 -1.06 -5.20
C GLN A 141 -12.48 -0.60 -6.52
N VAL A 142 -12.11 -1.21 -7.65
CA VAL A 142 -12.60 -0.83 -8.98
C VAL A 142 -13.62 -1.83 -9.50
N SER A 143 -14.80 -1.37 -9.92
CA SER A 143 -15.81 -2.26 -10.53
C SER A 143 -15.36 -2.77 -11.90
N ILE A 144 -15.81 -3.97 -12.27
CA ILE A 144 -15.58 -4.51 -13.61
C ILE A 144 -16.08 -3.57 -14.71
N ALA A 145 -17.23 -2.90 -14.52
CA ALA A 145 -17.79 -2.00 -15.52
C ALA A 145 -16.85 -0.82 -15.84
N GLN A 146 -16.13 -0.32 -14.84
CA GLN A 146 -15.15 0.75 -15.01
C GLN A 146 -13.85 0.24 -15.64
N ALA A 147 -13.42 -0.98 -15.30
CA ALA A 147 -12.16 -1.54 -15.77
C ALA A 147 -12.24 -2.23 -17.13
N LEU A 148 -13.42 -2.67 -17.58
CA LEU A 148 -13.58 -3.40 -18.83
C LEU A 148 -13.03 -2.65 -20.06
N PRO A 149 -13.24 -1.34 -20.24
CA PRO A 149 -12.60 -0.58 -21.31
C PRO A 149 -11.08 -0.62 -21.24
N ALA A 150 -10.50 -0.73 -20.05
CA ALA A 150 -9.06 -0.88 -19.90
C ALA A 150 -8.58 -2.24 -20.39
N LEU A 151 -9.29 -3.32 -20.06
CA LEU A 151 -8.92 -4.66 -20.53
C LEU A 151 -8.84 -4.74 -22.06
N VAL A 152 -9.76 -4.08 -22.77
CA VAL A 152 -9.80 -4.07 -24.24
C VAL A 152 -8.54 -3.42 -24.85
N ARG A 153 -7.94 -2.45 -24.16
CA ARG A 153 -6.81 -1.66 -24.67
C ARG A 153 -5.44 -2.34 -24.47
N GLY A 154 -5.35 -3.38 -23.64
CA GLY A 154 -4.09 -4.05 -23.32
C GLY A 154 -3.91 -5.37 -24.05
N LYS A 155 -2.67 -5.68 -24.45
CA LYS A 155 -2.29 -7.04 -24.88
C LYS A 155 -2.11 -7.96 -23.67
N GLN A 156 -1.49 -7.43 -22.61
CA GLN A 156 -1.29 -8.10 -21.34
C GLN A 156 -1.83 -7.23 -20.20
N ILE A 157 -2.30 -7.88 -19.14
CA ILE A 157 -2.97 -7.21 -18.02
C ILE A 157 -2.45 -7.81 -16.72
N ILE A 158 -1.97 -6.96 -15.83
CA ILE A 158 -1.61 -7.30 -14.46
C ILE A 158 -2.63 -6.62 -13.55
N VAL A 159 -3.23 -7.40 -12.66
CA VAL A 159 -4.23 -6.92 -11.70
C VAL A 159 -3.64 -7.12 -10.31
N LEU A 160 -3.44 -6.01 -9.59
CA LEU A 160 -2.90 -5.96 -8.24
C LEU A 160 -3.98 -5.47 -7.28
N GLY A 161 -4.10 -6.15 -6.15
CA GLY A 161 -5.06 -5.78 -5.13
C GLY A 161 -5.24 -6.89 -4.10
N ASP A 162 -6.08 -6.60 -3.12
CA ASP A 162 -6.34 -7.48 -1.99
C ASP A 162 -7.86 -7.53 -1.75
N ASP A 163 -8.43 -8.73 -1.81
CA ASP A 163 -9.87 -8.94 -1.58
C ASP A 163 -10.25 -9.05 -0.11
N LYS A 164 -9.27 -9.06 0.81
CA LYS A 164 -9.49 -8.96 2.25
C LYS A 164 -9.56 -7.50 2.72
N GLN A 165 -9.16 -6.56 1.88
CA GLN A 165 -9.27 -5.12 2.12
C GLN A 165 -10.61 -4.56 1.62
N PHE A 166 -10.80 -3.24 1.75
CA PHE A 166 -12.06 -2.57 1.41
C PHE A 166 -12.50 -2.88 -0.03
N SER A 167 -13.76 -3.30 -0.17
CA SER A 167 -14.40 -3.51 -1.47
C SER A 167 -14.99 -2.21 -2.03
N ASN A 168 -15.35 -2.21 -3.31
CA ASN A 168 -15.97 -1.06 -3.97
C ASN A 168 -17.34 -0.68 -3.36
N VAL A 169 -17.34 0.27 -2.41
CA VAL A 169 -18.55 0.78 -1.73
C VAL A 169 -19.51 1.46 -2.71
N LYS A 170 -19.01 2.10 -3.78
CA LYS A 170 -19.85 2.87 -4.73
C LYS A 170 -20.74 1.96 -5.59
N SER A 171 -20.29 0.75 -5.92
CA SER A 171 -21.12 -0.21 -6.67
C SER A 171 -22.22 -0.85 -5.83
N ASN A 172 -22.11 -0.83 -4.49
CA ASN A 172 -23.16 -1.36 -3.62
C ASN A 172 -24.45 -0.54 -3.67
N ASN A 173 -24.34 0.76 -3.99
CA ASN A 173 -25.47 1.69 -4.14
C ASN A 173 -26.07 1.70 -5.56
N ALA A 174 -25.57 0.88 -6.49
CA ALA A 174 -26.12 0.82 -7.84
C ALA A 174 -27.56 0.27 -7.85
N SER A 175 -28.41 0.84 -8.72
CA SER A 175 -29.81 0.39 -8.88
C SER A 175 -29.88 -1.09 -9.24
N LYS A 176 -30.55 -1.87 -8.38
CA LYS A 176 -30.74 -3.32 -8.57
C LYS A 176 -31.46 -3.62 -9.88
N VAL A 177 -32.51 -2.84 -10.19
CA VAL A 177 -33.35 -3.03 -11.38
C VAL A 177 -32.55 -2.77 -12.67
N THR A 178 -31.80 -1.67 -12.72
CA THR A 178 -30.99 -1.32 -13.90
C THR A 178 -29.87 -2.33 -14.12
N ASN A 179 -29.17 -2.74 -13.06
CA ASN A 179 -28.12 -3.75 -13.15
C ASN A 179 -28.67 -5.09 -13.66
N GLN A 180 -29.85 -5.50 -13.17
CA GLN A 180 -30.50 -6.74 -13.61
C GLN A 180 -30.87 -6.69 -15.10
N GLY A 181 -31.49 -5.59 -15.55
CA GLY A 181 -31.84 -5.44 -16.97
C GLY A 181 -30.62 -5.41 -17.90
N LEU A 182 -29.51 -4.81 -17.48
CA LEU A 182 -28.26 -4.84 -18.25
C LEU A 182 -27.64 -6.25 -18.28
N LYS A 183 -27.68 -6.98 -17.17
CA LYS A 183 -27.21 -8.37 -17.11
C LYS A 183 -27.99 -9.29 -18.03
N GLU A 184 -29.32 -9.12 -18.09
CA GLU A 184 -30.19 -9.92 -18.97
C GLU A 184 -29.86 -9.65 -20.44
N LYS A 185 -29.72 -8.38 -20.81
CA LYS A 185 -29.28 -8.01 -22.18
C LYS A 185 -27.92 -8.61 -22.51
N LEU A 186 -26.94 -8.50 -21.61
CA LEU A 186 -25.62 -9.08 -21.79
C LEU A 186 -25.68 -10.60 -22.00
N GLN A 187 -26.51 -11.31 -21.24
CA GLN A 187 -26.66 -12.76 -21.38
C GLN A 187 -27.23 -13.14 -22.74
N VAL A 188 -28.29 -12.46 -23.19
CA VAL A 188 -28.91 -12.73 -24.50
C VAL A 188 -27.90 -12.52 -25.62
N THR A 189 -27.23 -11.36 -25.65
CA THR A 189 -26.21 -11.07 -26.67
C THR A 189 -25.07 -12.08 -26.66
N PHE A 190 -24.58 -12.48 -25.48
CA PHE A 190 -23.47 -13.45 -25.40
C PHE A 190 -23.89 -14.85 -25.86
N LEU A 191 -25.12 -15.28 -25.55
CA LEU A 191 -25.67 -16.55 -25.99
C LEU A 191 -25.80 -16.60 -27.52
N GLU A 192 -26.35 -15.54 -28.11
CA GLU A 192 -26.63 -15.46 -29.55
C GLU A 192 -25.35 -15.30 -30.38
N GLU A 193 -24.40 -14.49 -29.93
CA GLU A 193 -23.22 -14.11 -30.74
C GLU A 193 -21.97 -14.96 -30.45
N ARG A 194 -21.83 -15.54 -29.26
CA ARG A 194 -20.56 -16.17 -28.82
C ARG A 194 -20.65 -17.65 -28.48
N LEU A 195 -21.85 -18.16 -28.18
CA LEU A 195 -22.04 -19.53 -27.68
C LEU A 195 -22.83 -20.44 -28.63
N ASN A 196 -22.96 -20.07 -29.91
CA ASN A 196 -23.48 -20.99 -30.93
C ASN A 196 -22.61 -22.25 -31.02
N GLY A 197 -23.12 -23.38 -30.53
CA GLY A 197 -22.46 -24.68 -30.57
C GLY A 197 -21.60 -25.06 -29.35
N LEU A 198 -21.57 -24.26 -28.27
CA LEU A 198 -20.84 -24.56 -27.03
C LEU A 198 -21.78 -24.97 -25.89
N ASP A 199 -21.24 -25.52 -24.79
CA ASP A 199 -22.01 -25.78 -23.56
C ASP A 199 -22.54 -24.45 -22.98
N LYS A 200 -23.81 -24.18 -23.29
CA LYS A 200 -24.48 -22.92 -22.94
C LYS A 200 -24.60 -22.75 -21.43
N ASN A 201 -24.77 -23.84 -20.69
CA ASN A 201 -25.13 -23.79 -19.27
C ASN A 201 -23.93 -23.40 -18.39
N GLY A 202 -22.75 -23.96 -18.64
CA GLY A 202 -21.54 -23.62 -17.89
C GLY A 202 -21.12 -22.15 -18.07
N TRP A 203 -21.18 -21.63 -19.30
CA TRP A 203 -20.85 -20.23 -19.59
C TRP A 203 -21.90 -19.24 -19.09
N LEU A 204 -23.19 -19.60 -19.13
CA LEU A 204 -24.26 -18.75 -18.60
C LEU A 204 -24.10 -18.45 -17.11
N THR A 205 -23.79 -19.47 -16.30
CA THR A 205 -23.57 -19.31 -14.86
C THR A 205 -22.37 -18.39 -14.61
N LYS A 206 -21.26 -18.62 -15.32
CA LYS A 206 -20.05 -17.80 -15.23
C LYS A 206 -20.31 -16.34 -15.61
N ILE A 207 -21.11 -16.09 -16.65
CA ILE A 207 -21.45 -14.72 -17.07
C ILE A 207 -22.31 -14.02 -16.02
N LYS A 208 -23.37 -14.71 -15.54
CA LYS A 208 -24.29 -14.20 -14.51
C LYS A 208 -23.58 -13.77 -13.24
N GLU A 209 -22.63 -14.59 -12.79
CA GLU A 209 -21.93 -14.38 -11.53
C GLU A 209 -20.80 -13.36 -11.65
N ASN A 210 -20.12 -13.27 -12.79
CA ASN A 210 -18.91 -12.45 -12.94
C ASN A 210 -19.15 -11.07 -13.57
N PHE A 211 -20.10 -10.93 -14.50
CA PHE A 211 -20.47 -9.64 -15.10
C PHE A 211 -21.53 -8.92 -14.25
N ASP A 212 -21.13 -8.57 -13.03
CA ASP A 212 -21.91 -7.72 -12.12
C ASP A 212 -21.12 -6.47 -11.80
N ILE A 213 -21.75 -5.29 -11.89
CA ILE A 213 -21.12 -4.03 -11.47
C ILE A 213 -20.64 -4.05 -10.01
N LYS A 214 -21.24 -4.90 -9.16
CA LYS A 214 -20.82 -5.13 -7.77
C LYS A 214 -19.53 -5.94 -7.65
N ASN A 215 -19.11 -6.65 -8.69
CA ASN A 215 -17.84 -7.33 -8.68
C ASN A 215 -16.71 -6.36 -8.96
N SER A 216 -15.64 -6.50 -8.19
CA SER A 216 -14.38 -5.84 -8.46
C SER A 216 -13.68 -6.48 -9.66
N ILE A 217 -12.80 -5.72 -10.31
CA ILE A 217 -11.95 -6.25 -11.38
C ILE A 217 -10.99 -7.30 -10.85
N LEU A 218 -10.55 -7.21 -9.59
CA LEU A 218 -9.79 -8.26 -8.93
C LEU A 218 -10.56 -9.59 -8.93
N LYS A 219 -11.81 -9.60 -8.45
CA LYS A 219 -12.64 -10.81 -8.42
C LYS A 219 -12.89 -11.35 -9.83
N PHE A 220 -13.20 -10.47 -10.78
CA PHE A 220 -13.39 -10.87 -12.19
C PHE A 220 -12.13 -11.49 -12.78
N SER A 221 -10.95 -10.91 -12.53
CA SER A 221 -9.69 -11.40 -13.08
C SER A 221 -9.39 -12.83 -12.64
N ARG A 222 -9.85 -13.27 -11.45
CA ARG A 222 -9.70 -14.65 -10.98
C ARG A 222 -10.28 -15.69 -11.93
N PHE A 223 -11.32 -15.32 -12.67
CA PHE A 223 -11.97 -16.20 -13.64
C PHE A 223 -11.18 -16.34 -14.95
N ILE A 224 -10.44 -15.30 -15.36
CA ILE A 224 -9.77 -15.23 -16.67
C ILE A 224 -8.24 -15.28 -16.61
N ARG A 225 -7.66 -15.28 -15.41
CA ARG A 225 -6.20 -15.27 -15.21
C ARG A 225 -5.54 -16.57 -15.68
N ASN A 226 -4.32 -16.42 -16.17
CA ASN A 226 -3.39 -17.50 -16.45
C ASN A 226 -2.39 -17.73 -15.29
N TYR A 227 -2.25 -16.75 -14.39
CA TYR A 227 -1.29 -16.78 -13.28
C TYR A 227 -1.85 -16.03 -12.06
N GLU A 228 -1.55 -16.52 -10.86
CA GLU A 228 -1.85 -15.87 -9.59
C GLU A 228 -0.66 -16.04 -8.64
N CYS A 229 -0.33 -14.99 -7.90
CA CYS A 229 0.60 -15.08 -6.78
C CYS A 229 0.22 -14.11 -5.67
N GLN A 230 0.47 -14.53 -4.43
CA GLN A 230 0.35 -13.68 -3.25
C GLN A 230 1.76 -13.25 -2.79
N LEU A 231 1.91 -11.96 -2.49
CA LEU A 231 3.13 -11.46 -1.85
C LEU A 231 3.10 -11.84 -0.37
N LYS A 232 4.08 -12.64 0.07
CA LYS A 232 4.13 -13.13 1.46
C LYS A 232 4.90 -12.21 2.40
N LYS A 233 5.86 -11.44 1.89
CA LYS A 233 6.74 -10.62 2.75
C LYS A 233 6.06 -9.29 3.11
N HIS A 234 5.87 -9.05 4.40
CA HIS A 234 5.30 -7.84 4.96
C HIS A 234 6.38 -6.96 5.59
N PHE A 235 6.49 -5.71 5.12
CA PHE A 235 7.59 -4.81 5.52
C PHE A 235 7.15 -3.60 6.38
N ARG A 236 5.83 -3.37 6.55
CA ARG A 236 5.30 -2.12 7.13
C ARG A 236 5.27 -2.15 8.66
N CYS A 237 4.53 -3.09 9.20
CA CYS A 237 4.21 -3.20 10.62
C CYS A 237 5.19 -4.15 11.34
N TYR A 238 5.27 -4.00 12.66
CA TYR A 238 5.92 -4.98 13.52
C TYR A 238 5.05 -6.24 13.66
N PRO A 239 5.63 -7.40 14.02
CA PRO A 239 4.91 -8.65 14.20
C PRO A 239 3.68 -8.52 15.12
N GLU A 240 3.76 -7.70 16.16
CA GLU A 240 2.71 -7.52 17.16
C GLU A 240 1.47 -6.79 16.61
N ILE A 241 1.63 -6.03 15.54
CA ILE A 241 0.50 -5.36 14.86
C ILE A 241 -0.04 -6.27 13.75
N ILE A 242 0.84 -6.78 12.87
CA ILE A 242 0.39 -7.53 11.68
C ILE A 242 -0.13 -8.93 12.02
N SER A 243 0.29 -9.54 13.12
CA SER A 243 -0.10 -10.91 13.50
C SER A 243 -1.60 -11.08 13.67
N TYR A 244 -2.32 -10.05 14.13
CA TYR A 244 -3.78 -10.09 14.17
C TYR A 244 -4.34 -10.27 12.75
N SER A 245 -3.97 -9.37 11.83
CA SER A 245 -4.48 -9.44 10.46
C SER A 245 -4.07 -10.73 9.75
N ASP A 246 -2.82 -11.16 9.93
CA ASP A 246 -2.28 -12.40 9.34
C ASP A 246 -3.07 -13.63 9.79
N LYS A 247 -3.36 -13.74 11.09
CA LYS A 247 -4.14 -14.85 11.65
C LYS A 247 -5.58 -14.90 11.13
N TYR A 248 -6.26 -13.76 11.06
CA TYR A 248 -7.71 -13.72 10.78
C TYR A 248 -8.06 -13.58 9.30
N PHE A 249 -7.16 -13.04 8.47
CA PHE A 249 -7.46 -12.75 7.07
C PHE A 249 -6.54 -13.44 6.06
N TYR A 250 -5.32 -13.84 6.47
CA TYR A 250 -4.29 -14.38 5.57
C TYR A 250 -3.76 -15.75 5.97
N ASP A 251 -4.47 -16.47 6.85
CA ASP A 251 -4.17 -17.85 7.26
C ASP A 251 -2.71 -18.08 7.74
N ASN A 252 -2.11 -17.07 8.39
CA ASN A 252 -0.71 -17.09 8.84
C ASN A 252 0.32 -17.31 7.71
N THR A 253 0.02 -16.80 6.50
CA THR A 253 0.91 -16.92 5.34
C THR A 253 1.89 -15.76 5.20
N LEU A 254 1.66 -14.65 5.92
CA LEU A 254 2.51 -13.46 5.84
C LEU A 254 3.78 -13.63 6.68
N GLN A 255 4.92 -13.30 6.08
CA GLN A 255 6.21 -13.22 6.75
C GLN A 255 6.51 -11.77 7.10
N CYS A 256 6.43 -11.42 8.38
CA CYS A 256 6.86 -10.11 8.85
C CYS A 256 8.40 -9.99 8.76
N MET A 257 8.86 -9.02 7.98
CA MET A 257 10.29 -8.76 7.76
C MET A 257 10.87 -7.77 8.77
N LYS A 258 10.00 -7.02 9.46
CA LYS A 258 10.42 -6.02 10.45
C LYS A 258 10.71 -6.69 11.78
N ILE A 259 11.92 -6.48 12.29
CA ILE A 259 12.32 -6.96 13.61
C ILE A 259 12.05 -5.84 14.62
N ARG A 260 11.42 -6.16 15.75
CA ARG A 260 11.15 -5.19 16.81
C ARG A 260 12.45 -4.71 17.44
N GLY A 261 12.77 -3.43 17.24
CA GLY A 261 13.88 -2.74 17.91
C GLY A 261 13.47 -1.78 19.02
N LYS A 262 12.18 -1.73 19.36
CA LYS A 262 11.59 -0.86 20.39
C LYS A 262 10.94 -1.69 21.50
N GLN A 263 10.64 -1.07 22.65
CA GLN A 263 9.80 -1.72 23.66
C GLN A 263 8.40 -1.97 23.09
N ILE A 264 7.67 -2.96 23.62
CA ILE A 264 6.37 -3.34 23.07
C ILE A 264 5.34 -2.22 23.23
N GLU A 265 5.43 -1.47 24.33
CA GLU A 265 4.59 -0.33 24.67
C GLU A 265 4.76 0.84 23.69
N ASP A 266 5.93 0.94 23.04
CA ASP A 266 6.20 1.92 21.98
C ASP A 266 5.76 1.45 20.58
N VAL A 267 5.39 0.17 20.45
CA VAL A 267 4.90 -0.43 19.21
C VAL A 267 3.39 -0.43 19.17
N ILE A 268 2.76 -0.91 20.24
CA ILE A 268 1.31 -1.00 20.36
C ILE A 268 0.89 -0.64 21.78
N LYS A 269 -0.08 0.27 21.87
CA LYS A 269 -0.64 0.72 23.14
C LYS A 269 -2.15 0.80 23.01
N ILE A 270 -2.84 0.29 24.02
CA ILE A 270 -4.30 0.34 24.12
C ILE A 270 -4.61 1.19 25.35
N GLU A 271 -5.36 2.27 25.13
CA GLU A 271 -5.83 3.15 26.19
C GLU A 271 -7.36 3.10 26.19
N ILE A 272 -7.95 2.70 27.32
CA ILE A 272 -9.40 2.60 27.49
C ILE A 272 -9.88 3.90 28.13
N ILE A 273 -10.86 4.54 27.50
CA ILE A 273 -11.48 5.77 28.01
C ILE A 273 -12.85 5.39 28.55
N GLU A 274 -13.06 5.61 29.84
CA GLU A 274 -14.35 5.37 30.49
C GLU A 274 -15.38 6.39 30.01
N HIS A 275 -16.59 5.92 29.73
CA HIS A 275 -17.71 6.77 29.34
C HIS A 275 -18.20 7.57 30.54
N ASP A 276 -18.37 8.89 30.37
CA ASP A 276 -18.79 9.81 31.45
C ASP A 276 -20.32 9.87 31.65
N GLY A 277 -21.07 9.04 30.91
CA GLY A 277 -22.53 8.97 30.96
C GLY A 277 -23.24 10.10 30.19
N LYS A 278 -22.50 10.93 29.45
CA LYS A 278 -23.05 12.06 28.68
C LYS A 278 -23.04 11.75 27.19
N PHE A 279 -23.95 12.39 26.47
CA PHE A 279 -23.98 12.35 25.02
C PHE A 279 -23.33 13.61 24.46
N ASP A 280 -22.57 13.43 23.39
CA ASP A 280 -22.08 14.55 22.58
C ASP A 280 -23.25 15.25 21.87
N GLU A 281 -23.09 16.54 21.63
CA GLU A 281 -24.08 17.35 20.90
C GLU A 281 -24.24 16.90 19.44
N THR A 282 -23.15 16.40 18.84
CA THR A 282 -23.13 15.93 17.46
C THR A 282 -23.17 14.40 17.42
N LYS A 283 -23.96 13.86 16.50
CA LYS A 283 -24.03 12.42 16.29
C LYS A 283 -22.69 11.88 15.75
N ASN A 284 -22.32 10.67 16.16
CA ASN A 284 -21.11 9.97 15.73
C ASN A 284 -19.81 10.69 16.12
N THR A 285 -19.86 11.53 17.15
CA THR A 285 -18.66 12.11 17.76
C THR A 285 -18.41 11.54 19.14
N ASN A 286 -17.17 11.70 19.61
CA ASN A 286 -16.75 11.43 20.97
C ASN A 286 -15.70 12.47 21.39
N GLU A 287 -16.12 13.49 22.12
CA GLU A 287 -15.22 14.56 22.60
C GLU A 287 -14.25 14.07 23.69
N LEU A 288 -14.59 13.03 24.47
CA LEU A 288 -13.66 12.44 25.44
C LEU A 288 -12.44 11.84 24.74
N GLU A 289 -12.66 11.09 23.66
CA GLU A 289 -11.58 10.53 22.84
C GLU A 289 -10.70 11.63 22.24
N ILE A 290 -11.31 12.68 21.68
CA ILE A 290 -10.57 13.80 21.09
C ILE A 290 -9.70 14.49 22.15
N ARG A 291 -10.27 14.84 23.31
CA ARG A 291 -9.53 15.49 24.40
C ARG A 291 -8.36 14.66 24.88
N HIS A 292 -8.57 13.34 25.01
CA HIS A 292 -7.53 12.41 25.41
C HIS A 292 -6.38 12.34 24.39
N ILE A 293 -6.70 12.27 23.09
CA ILE A 293 -5.69 12.26 22.03
C ILE A 293 -4.97 13.61 21.93
N ILE A 294 -5.68 14.74 22.06
CA ILE A 294 -5.06 16.07 22.10
C ILE A 294 -4.04 16.17 23.24
N LYS A 295 -4.38 15.67 24.43
CA LYS A 295 -3.44 15.63 25.56
C LYS A 295 -2.17 14.85 25.19
N LYS A 296 -2.30 13.72 24.48
CA LYS A 296 -1.14 12.95 23.97
C LYS A 296 -0.31 13.73 22.96
N LEU A 297 -0.95 14.46 22.05
CA LEU A 297 -0.26 15.32 21.08
C LEU A 297 0.52 16.45 21.77
N GLN A 298 -0.03 17.03 22.83
CA GLN A 298 0.65 18.03 23.65
C GLN A 298 1.83 17.42 24.42
N GLU A 299 1.67 16.22 24.99
CA GLU A 299 2.77 15.46 25.61
C GLU A 299 3.90 15.21 24.61
N PHE A 300 3.60 14.94 23.33
CA PHE A 300 4.62 14.78 22.29
C PHE A 300 5.40 16.06 22.05
N LYS A 301 4.74 17.22 22.01
CA LYS A 301 5.41 18.51 21.86
C LYS A 301 6.33 18.81 23.04
N VAL A 302 5.83 18.61 24.27
CA VAL A 302 6.61 18.84 25.51
C VAL A 302 7.87 17.97 25.54
N ASN A 303 7.77 16.73 25.06
CA ASN A 303 8.88 15.79 24.98
C ASN A 303 9.74 15.93 23.71
N GLY A 304 9.44 16.89 22.82
CA GLY A 304 10.19 17.13 21.59
C GLY A 304 10.09 15.99 20.56
N ILE A 305 8.97 15.25 20.53
CA ILE A 305 8.77 14.10 19.64
C ILE A 305 8.22 14.58 18.29
N GLU A 306 9.10 14.70 17.29
CA GLU A 306 8.76 15.12 15.92
C GLU A 306 8.63 13.93 14.95
N GLN A 307 7.61 13.09 15.14
CA GLN A 307 7.31 11.97 14.24
C GLN A 307 6.06 12.23 13.39
N THR A 308 5.89 11.49 12.29
CA THR A 308 4.68 11.57 11.47
C THR A 308 3.48 10.93 12.18
N ILE A 309 2.35 11.65 12.27
CA ILE A 309 1.16 11.19 13.01
C ILE A 309 -0.05 11.03 12.09
N GLY A 310 -0.71 9.88 12.17
CA GLY A 310 -2.00 9.63 11.52
C GLY A 310 -3.05 9.23 12.54
N ILE A 311 -4.19 9.91 12.53
CA ILE A 311 -5.37 9.62 13.36
C ILE A 311 -6.48 9.12 12.43
N ILE A 312 -7.02 7.94 12.73
CA ILE A 312 -8.05 7.29 11.91
C ILE A 312 -9.29 7.03 12.77
N THR A 313 -10.46 7.41 12.26
CA THR A 313 -11.76 7.18 12.91
C THR A 313 -12.82 6.78 11.86
N PRO A 314 -13.81 5.93 12.18
CA PRO A 314 -14.84 5.54 11.22
C PRO A 314 -15.78 6.66 10.77
N PHE A 315 -15.88 7.75 11.54
CA PHE A 315 -16.93 8.76 11.34
C PHE A 315 -16.37 10.08 10.82
N ARG A 316 -17.02 10.64 9.79
CA ARG A 316 -16.62 11.94 9.21
C ARG A 316 -16.89 13.08 10.18
N GLU A 317 -17.98 13.01 10.92
CA GLU A 317 -18.33 13.99 11.95
C GLU A 317 -17.23 14.08 13.01
N GLN A 318 -16.66 12.94 13.41
CA GLN A 318 -15.52 12.88 14.34
C GLN A 318 -14.25 13.48 13.73
N VAL A 319 -13.95 13.24 12.45
CA VAL A 319 -12.82 13.89 11.77
C VAL A 319 -12.97 15.41 11.77
N THR A 320 -14.15 15.92 11.42
CA THR A 320 -14.42 17.36 11.40
C THR A 320 -14.26 17.96 12.79
N LEU A 321 -14.90 17.38 13.80
CA LEU A 321 -14.81 17.88 15.17
C LEU A 321 -13.37 17.86 15.69
N PHE A 322 -12.61 16.80 15.41
CA PHE A 322 -11.20 16.72 15.81
C PHE A 322 -10.40 17.84 15.13
N PHE A 323 -10.58 18.01 13.82
CA PHE A 323 -9.86 19.02 13.05
C PHE A 323 -10.13 20.44 13.57
N ASP A 324 -11.39 20.77 13.89
CA ASP A 324 -11.77 22.05 14.48
C ASP A 324 -11.07 22.28 15.83
N LYS A 325 -11.13 21.27 16.73
CA LYS A 325 -10.45 21.33 18.03
C LYS A 325 -8.94 21.48 17.91
N VAL A 326 -8.31 20.84 16.92
CA VAL A 326 -6.86 20.98 16.67
C VAL A 326 -6.52 22.37 16.11
N ASN A 327 -7.40 22.97 15.31
CA ASN A 327 -7.18 24.33 14.80
C ASN A 327 -7.22 25.41 15.88
N GLU A 328 -7.90 25.14 16.99
CA GLU A 328 -7.93 26.03 18.15
C GLU A 328 -6.68 25.90 19.05
N LEU A 329 -5.83 24.90 18.82
CA LEU A 329 -4.65 24.65 19.66
C LEU A 329 -3.48 25.60 19.34
N PRO A 330 -2.74 26.08 20.35
CA PRO A 330 -1.45 26.75 20.15
C PRO A 330 -0.41 25.88 19.44
N GLU A 331 -0.57 24.55 19.51
CA GLU A 331 0.32 23.57 18.87
C GLU A 331 0.04 23.32 17.39
N ARG A 332 -1.02 23.91 16.83
CA ARG A 332 -1.52 23.59 15.49
C ARG A 332 -0.44 23.57 14.41
N ASP A 333 0.32 24.66 14.27
CA ASP A 333 1.35 24.75 13.22
C ASP A 333 2.45 23.71 13.41
N TRP A 334 2.86 23.46 14.66
CA TRP A 334 3.82 22.40 14.97
C TRP A 334 3.29 21.01 14.57
N LEU A 335 2.02 20.71 14.85
CA LEU A 335 1.41 19.42 14.51
C LEU A 335 1.36 19.18 12.98
N PHE A 336 0.97 20.18 12.20
CA PHE A 336 0.87 20.01 10.75
C PHE A 336 2.22 20.10 10.03
N GLU A 337 3.13 20.97 10.48
CA GLU A 337 4.41 21.18 9.78
C GLU A 337 5.49 20.19 10.23
N LYS A 338 5.64 19.96 11.54
CA LYS A 338 6.68 19.07 12.09
C LYS A 338 6.20 17.63 12.13
N CYS A 339 5.00 17.40 12.63
CA CYS A 339 4.45 16.05 12.77
C CYS A 339 3.66 15.56 11.54
N LYS A 340 3.49 16.39 10.50
CA LYS A 340 2.72 16.06 9.29
C LYS A 340 1.36 15.42 9.62
N LEU A 341 0.69 15.93 10.66
CA LEU A 341 -0.53 15.34 11.19
C LEU A 341 -1.59 15.19 10.10
N LYS A 342 -2.17 13.99 10.00
CA LYS A 342 -3.37 13.74 9.21
C LYS A 342 -4.46 13.10 10.05
N ILE A 343 -5.68 13.59 9.89
CA ILE A 343 -6.89 13.06 10.52
C ILE A 343 -7.82 12.63 9.39
N MET A 344 -8.22 11.36 9.35
CA MET A 344 -8.93 10.81 8.20
C MET A 344 -9.91 9.70 8.61
N THR A 345 -10.84 9.39 7.70
CA THR A 345 -11.65 8.18 7.78
C THR A 345 -10.91 6.99 7.17
N PHE A 346 -11.39 5.76 7.40
CA PHE A 346 -10.80 4.57 6.77
C PHE A 346 -10.87 4.57 5.23
N ASP A 347 -11.81 5.33 4.66
CA ASP A 347 -12.08 5.38 3.21
C ASP A 347 -11.30 6.48 2.45
N THR A 348 -10.49 7.28 3.14
CA THR A 348 -9.83 8.50 2.63
C THR A 348 -8.34 8.44 2.85
#